data_AF-A0A355UML5-F1
#
_entry.id   AF-A0A355UML5-F1
#
_cell.length_a   1.000
_cell.length_b   1.000
_cell.length_c   1.000
_cell.angle_alpha   90.00
_cell.angle_beta   90.00
_cell.angle_gamma   90.00
#
_symmetry.space_group_name_H-M   'P 1'
#
loop_
_entity.id
_entity.type
_entity.pdbx_description
1 polymer ?
#
loop_
_entity_poly.entity_id
_entity_poly.type
_entity_poly.pdbx_seq_one_letter_code
_entity_poly.pdbx_strand_id
1 'polypeptide(L)'
;MGKNSTKAEKAKRNLEYAMAFKKKAAPKRYNRPKPSYAVGTTPSVSTDSRPMFKAICATCGVETTVPFEPTSGKPVYCRNCFQPKPRI
;
A
#
# COMPACT_ATOMS: atom_id res chain seq x y z
N MET A 1 -42.45 2.73 11.05
CA MET A 1 -43.03 1.83 10.04
C MET A 1 -42.08 1.70 8.85
N GLY A 2 -41.35 0.59 8.75
CA GLY A 2 -40.36 0.33 7.69
C GLY A 2 -41.02 -0.06 6.37
N LYS A 3 -40.64 0.60 5.28
CA LYS A 3 -41.19 0.36 3.94
C LYS A 3 -40.57 -0.92 3.38
N ASN A 4 -41.30 -2.03 3.45
CA ASN A 4 -40.98 -3.27 2.75
C ASN A 4 -41.26 -3.08 1.26
N SER A 5 -40.37 -2.37 0.57
CA SER A 5 -40.54 -2.06 -0.85
C SER A 5 -40.56 -3.37 -1.64
N THR A 6 -41.68 -3.64 -2.30
CA THR A 6 -41.85 -4.84 -3.13
C THR A 6 -40.76 -4.88 -4.21
N LYS A 7 -40.37 -6.09 -4.66
CA LYS A 7 -39.40 -6.27 -5.77
C LYS A 7 -39.78 -5.44 -7.01
N ALA A 8 -41.08 -5.26 -7.23
CA ALA A 8 -41.64 -4.42 -8.28
C ALA A 8 -41.38 -2.91 -8.06
N GLU A 9 -41.56 -2.38 -6.83
CA GLU A 9 -41.23 -0.98 -6.52
C GLU A 9 -39.75 -0.68 -6.65
N LYS A 10 -38.88 -1.60 -6.24
CA LYS A 10 -37.43 -1.43 -6.36
C LYS A 10 -37.00 -1.42 -7.83
N ALA A 11 -37.62 -2.27 -8.66
CA ALA A 11 -37.41 -2.28 -10.10
C ALA A 11 -37.86 -0.97 -10.76
N LYS A 12 -39.02 -0.42 -10.38
CA LYS A 12 -39.53 0.86 -10.88
C LYS A 12 -38.58 2.03 -10.54
N ARG A 13 -38.07 2.08 -9.32
CA ARG A 13 -37.10 3.10 -8.88
C ARG A 13 -35.76 2.97 -9.60
N ASN A 14 -35.28 1.75 -9.82
CA ASN A 14 -34.08 1.49 -10.61
C ASN A 14 -34.25 1.88 -12.08
N LEU A 15 -35.46 1.67 -12.64
CA LEU A 15 -35.81 2.07 -14.00
C LEU A 15 -35.84 3.60 -14.13
N GLU A 16 -36.48 4.28 -13.18
CA GLU A 16 -36.53 5.74 -13.09
C GLU A 16 -35.12 6.34 -12.97
N TYR A 17 -34.29 5.77 -12.09
CA TYR A 17 -32.89 6.15 -11.94
C TYR A 17 -32.12 5.96 -13.26
N ALA A 18 -32.20 4.78 -13.89
CA ALA A 18 -31.51 4.49 -15.15
C ALA A 18 -31.93 5.42 -16.31
N MET A 19 -33.22 5.77 -16.40
CA MET A 19 -33.71 6.71 -17.42
C MET A 19 -33.27 8.15 -17.15
N ALA A 20 -33.08 8.55 -15.88
CA ALA A 20 -32.56 9.87 -15.52
C ALA A 20 -31.08 10.06 -15.92
N PHE A 21 -30.25 9.02 -15.94
CA PHE A 21 -28.85 9.11 -16.40
C PHE A 21 -28.70 9.28 -17.90
N LYS A 22 -29.70 8.88 -18.70
CA LYS A 22 -29.62 8.98 -20.17
C LYS A 22 -29.67 10.43 -20.68
N LYS A 23 -30.11 11.39 -19.86
CA LYS A 23 -30.18 12.83 -20.19
C LYS A 23 -28.96 13.65 -19.73
N LYS A 24 -27.98 13.05 -19.04
CA LYS A 24 -26.69 13.70 -18.77
C LYS A 24 -25.64 12.91 -19.52
N ALA A 25 -25.08 13.51 -20.57
CA ALA A 25 -24.00 12.92 -21.35
C ALA A 25 -22.95 12.31 -20.40
N ALA A 26 -22.64 11.01 -20.59
CA ALA A 26 -21.53 10.38 -19.89
C ALA A 26 -20.29 11.27 -20.09
N PRO A 27 -19.53 11.61 -19.04
CA PRO A 27 -18.35 12.46 -19.22
C PRO A 27 -17.42 11.72 -20.18
N LYS A 28 -17.10 12.35 -21.32
CA LYS A 28 -16.12 11.82 -22.28
C LYS A 28 -14.86 11.53 -21.48
N ARG A 29 -14.55 10.25 -21.25
CA ARG A 29 -13.24 9.81 -20.76
C ARG A 29 -12.27 9.94 -21.93
N TYR A 30 -12.07 11.16 -22.41
CA TYR A 30 -11.01 11.42 -23.37
C TYR A 30 -9.70 11.31 -22.59
N ASN A 31 -8.92 10.30 -22.97
CA ASN A 31 -7.54 10.02 -22.59
C ASN A 31 -7.00 10.96 -21.50
N ARG A 32 -7.34 10.71 -20.22
CA ARG A 32 -6.80 11.49 -19.11
C ARG A 32 -5.34 11.08 -18.99
N PRO A 33 -4.36 11.91 -19.41
CA PRO A 33 -2.98 11.58 -19.13
C PRO A 33 -2.85 11.42 -17.62
N LYS A 34 -2.16 10.36 -17.19
CA LYS A 34 -1.79 10.23 -15.78
C LYS A 34 -1.16 11.56 -15.39
N PRO A 35 -1.66 12.24 -14.35
CA PRO A 35 -1.09 13.51 -13.99
C PRO A 35 0.39 13.28 -13.66
N SER A 36 1.25 14.18 -14.11
CA SER A 36 2.71 14.05 -13.99
C SER A 36 3.19 13.91 -12.53
N TYR A 37 2.33 14.15 -11.54
CA TYR A 37 2.58 13.87 -10.14
C TYR A 37 2.44 12.38 -9.74
N ALA A 38 1.97 11.50 -10.63
CA ALA A 38 1.80 10.06 -10.39
C ALA A 38 2.92 9.21 -11.03
N VAL A 39 4.14 9.77 -11.11
CA VAL A 39 5.37 9.01 -11.34
C VAL A 39 6.26 9.18 -10.11
N GLY A 40 6.67 8.05 -9.53
CA GLY A 40 7.41 7.98 -8.28
C GLY A 40 8.84 8.47 -8.39
N THR A 41 9.01 9.78 -8.45
CA THR A 41 10.30 10.45 -8.25
C THR A 41 10.17 11.38 -7.04
N THR A 42 9.90 10.81 -5.86
CA THR A 42 10.42 11.47 -4.66
C THR A 42 11.94 11.43 -4.82
N PRO A 43 12.67 12.57 -4.80
CA PRO A 43 14.10 12.49 -4.64
C PRO A 43 14.32 11.71 -3.34
N SER A 44 14.80 10.48 -3.48
CA SER A 44 15.30 9.75 -2.33
C SER A 44 16.42 10.65 -1.82
N VAL A 45 16.17 11.36 -0.73
CA VAL A 45 17.24 11.87 0.09
C VAL A 45 18.13 10.67 0.31
N SER A 46 19.29 10.67 -0.32
CA SER A 46 20.30 9.63 -0.20
C SER A 46 20.76 9.69 1.25
N THR A 47 20.02 9.02 2.14
CA THR A 47 20.42 8.73 3.51
C THR A 47 21.49 7.64 3.49
N ASP A 48 22.55 7.88 2.72
CA ASP A 48 23.68 6.97 2.57
C ASP A 48 24.76 7.25 3.62
N SER A 49 24.65 8.36 4.36
CA SER A 49 25.51 8.67 5.50
C SER A 49 25.03 8.02 6.81
N ARG A 50 24.31 6.89 6.77
CA ARG A 50 23.97 6.17 8.01
C ARG A 50 25.21 5.38 8.46
N PRO A 51 25.70 5.56 9.70
CA PRO A 51 26.79 4.76 10.20
C PRO A 51 26.40 3.27 10.17
N MET A 52 27.29 2.44 9.63
CA MET A 52 27.16 0.98 9.68
C MET A 52 27.92 0.46 10.90
N PHE A 53 27.29 -0.36 11.71
CA PHE A 53 27.86 -0.96 12.90
C PHE A 53 28.17 -2.44 12.65
N LYS A 54 29.31 -2.91 13.16
CA LYS A 54 29.66 -4.34 13.15
C LYS A 54 28.86 -5.08 14.22
N ALA A 55 28.27 -6.22 13.88
CA ALA A 55 27.52 -7.07 14.79
C ALA A 55 27.75 -8.55 14.45
N ILE A 56 27.56 -9.43 15.43
CA ILE A 56 27.67 -10.89 15.27
C ILE A 56 26.26 -11.48 15.16
N CYS A 57 26.04 -12.35 14.19
CA CYS A 57 24.76 -13.04 14.04
C CYS A 57 24.52 -14.01 15.21
N ALA A 58 23.39 -13.87 15.90
CA ALA A 58 23.03 -14.71 17.03
C ALA A 58 22.76 -16.19 16.67
N THR A 59 22.52 -16.49 15.38
CA THR A 59 22.21 -17.85 14.91
C THR A 59 23.42 -18.59 14.35
N CYS A 60 24.24 -17.92 13.53
CA CYS A 60 25.37 -18.57 12.84
C CYS A 60 26.74 -18.06 13.27
N GLY A 61 26.83 -17.01 14.09
CA GLY A 61 28.11 -16.45 14.56
C GLY A 61 28.90 -15.64 13.53
N VAL A 62 28.36 -15.42 12.32
CA VAL A 62 29.04 -14.65 11.27
C VAL A 62 29.00 -13.14 11.57
N GLU A 63 30.10 -12.45 11.28
CA GLU A 63 30.18 -10.98 11.35
C GLU A 63 29.36 -10.34 10.21
N THR A 64 28.49 -9.39 10.56
CA THR A 64 27.64 -8.65 9.63
C THR A 64 27.66 -7.15 9.94
N THR A 65 27.37 -6.34 8.93
CA THR A 65 27.15 -4.90 9.12
C THR A 65 25.66 -4.60 9.17
N VAL A 66 25.25 -3.76 10.12
CA VAL A 66 23.85 -3.35 10.32
C VAL A 66 23.74 -1.83 10.42
N PRO A 67 22.64 -1.23 9.95
CA PRO A 67 22.45 0.23 9.96
C PRO A 67 21.97 0.79 11.32
N PHE A 68 22.01 -0.02 12.38
CA PHE A 68 21.58 0.32 13.73
C PHE A 68 22.59 -0.20 14.74
N GLU A 69 22.70 0.45 15.89
CA GLU A 69 23.59 -0.01 16.96
C GLU A 69 23.09 -1.33 17.56
N PRO A 70 23.93 -2.40 17.60
CA PRO A 70 23.56 -3.64 18.25
C PRO A 70 23.37 -3.42 19.75
N THR A 71 22.17 -3.67 20.26
CA THR A 71 21.86 -3.59 21.69
C THR A 71 21.95 -4.98 22.33
N SER A 72 22.47 -5.08 23.56
CA SER A 72 22.62 -6.35 24.29
C SER A 72 21.32 -7.11 24.58
N GLY A 73 20.14 -6.48 24.45
CA GLY A 73 18.83 -7.12 24.66
C GLY A 73 18.12 -7.60 23.38
N LYS A 74 18.68 -7.36 22.19
CA LYS A 74 18.03 -7.66 20.90
C LYS A 74 18.97 -8.49 20.01
N PRO A 75 18.59 -9.71 19.58
CA PRO A 75 19.45 -10.51 18.73
C PRO A 75 19.59 -9.88 17.34
N VAL A 76 20.82 -9.84 16.84
CA VAL A 76 21.12 -9.41 15.46
C VAL A 76 21.20 -10.65 14.57
N TYR A 77 20.60 -10.57 13.38
CA TYR A 77 20.59 -11.64 12.39
C TYR A 77 21.19 -11.16 11.07
N CYS A 78 21.98 -12.01 10.42
CA CYS A 78 22.46 -11.75 9.06
C CYS A 78 21.32 -11.91 8.04
N ARG A 79 21.55 -11.45 6.80
CA ARG A 79 20.53 -11.55 5.71
C ARG A 79 20.03 -12.96 5.47
N ASN A 80 20.87 -13.97 5.66
CA ASN A 80 20.52 -15.36 5.44
C ASN A 80 19.68 -15.95 6.58
N CYS A 81 19.90 -15.51 7.82
CA CYS A 81 19.15 -15.99 8.99
C CYS A 81 17.88 -15.15 9.26
N PHE A 82 17.81 -13.93 8.71
CA PHE A 82 16.67 -13.04 8.91
C PHE A 82 15.43 -13.55 8.17
N GLN A 83 14.43 -13.99 8.92
CA GLN A 83 13.12 -14.39 8.38
C GLN A 83 12.12 -13.23 8.52
N PRO A 84 11.69 -12.61 7.40
CA PRO A 84 10.64 -11.61 7.46
C PRO A 84 9.31 -12.28 7.85
N LYS A 85 8.65 -11.75 8.87
CA LYS A 85 7.30 -12.18 9.22
C LYS A 85 6.35 -11.84 8.06
N PRO A 86 5.51 -12.78 7.60
CA PRO A 86 4.51 -12.48 6.58
C PRO A 86 3.56 -11.42 7.11
N ARG A 87 3.23 -10.42 6.28
CA ARG A 87 2.16 -9.47 6.58
C ARG A 87 0.85 -10.16 6.24
N ILE A 88 0.03 -10.42 7.25
CA ILE A 88 -1.31 -11.02 7.16
C ILE A 88 -2.33 -9.89 7.19
#